data_AF-H2EQ06-F1
#
_entry.id   AF-H2EQ06-F1
#
_cell.length_a   1.000
_cell.length_b   1.000
_cell.length_c   1.000
_cell.angle_alpha   90.00
_cell.angle_beta   90.00
_cell.angle_gamma   90.00
#
_symmetry.space_group_name_H-M   'P 1'
#
loop_
_entity.id
_entity.type
_entity.pdbx_description
1 polymer ?
#
loop_
_entity_poly.entity_id
_entity_poly.type
_entity_poly.pdbx_seq_one_letter_code
_entity_poly.pdbx_strand_id
1 'polypeptide(L)' 'MHKGKIEIQIVEVPCRRCGKNIRQLSHSLFGANELRDKLGGICGECITPEEDRQITEAMLGAVAELETATRH' A
#
# COMPACT_ATOMS: atom_id res chain seq x y z
N MET A 1 -12.17 11.73 -21.35
CA MET A 1 -11.69 10.70 -20.41
C MET A 1 -12.31 10.99 -19.05
N HIS A 2 -13.28 10.19 -18.61
CA HIS A 2 -13.91 10.40 -17.32
C HIS A 2 -12.89 10.15 -16.22
N LYS A 3 -12.53 11.18 -15.46
CA LYS A 3 -11.85 11.04 -14.16
C LYS A 3 -12.87 10.39 -13.22
N GLY A 4 -13.01 9.07 -13.30
CA GLY A 4 -13.88 8.31 -12.40
C GLY A 4 -13.39 8.52 -10.98
N LYS A 5 -14.30 8.92 -10.07
CA LYS A 5 -14.01 8.92 -8.64
C LYS A 5 -13.57 7.50 -8.26
N ILE A 6 -12.34 7.36 -7.79
CA ILE A 6 -11.87 6.11 -7.18
C ILE A 6 -12.52 6.06 -5.81
N GLU A 7 -13.49 5.16 -5.63
CA GLU A 7 -14.11 4.92 -4.34
C GLU A 7 -13.19 4.04 -3.50
N ILE A 8 -12.56 4.63 -2.48
CA ILE A 8 -11.65 3.92 -1.58
C ILE A 8 -12.46 3.39 -0.40
N GLN A 9 -12.73 2.09 -0.41
CA GLN A 9 -13.38 1.38 0.69
C GLN A 9 -12.36 0.63 1.55
N ILE A 10 -12.67 0.44 2.84
CA ILE A 10 -11.98 -0.53 3.71
C ILE A 10 -12.62 -1.90 3.46
N VAL A 11 -11.81 -2.88 3.09
CA VAL A 11 -12.23 -4.26 2.85
C VAL A 11 -11.53 -5.20 3.83
N GLU A 12 -12.22 -6.25 4.24
CA GLU A 12 -11.62 -7.34 5.01
C GLU A 12 -11.17 -8.45 4.06
N VAL A 13 -9.91 -8.84 4.17
CA VAL A 13 -9.33 -9.96 3.42
C VAL A 13 -8.54 -10.87 4.36
N PRO A 14 -8.45 -12.18 4.08
CA PRO A 14 -7.56 -13.05 4.82
C PRO A 14 -6.10 -12.76 4.47
N CYS A 15 -5.22 -12.79 5.48
CA CYS A 15 -3.78 -12.71 5.30
C CYS A 15 -3.29 -13.90 4.45
N ARG A 16 -2.51 -13.63 3.40
CA ARG A 16 -1.97 -14.65 2.50
C ARG A 16 -1.02 -15.65 3.18
N ARG A 17 -0.45 -15.29 4.34
CA ARG A 17 0.51 -16.12 5.09
C ARG A 17 -0.14 -16.91 6.24
N CYS A 18 -0.89 -16.23 7.11
CA CYS A 18 -1.45 -16.85 8.31
C CYS A 18 -2.97 -17.01 8.30
N GLY A 19 -3.67 -16.54 7.26
CA GLY A 19 -5.12 -16.65 7.13
C GLY A 19 -5.94 -15.72 8.05
N LYS A 20 -5.30 -14.96 8.95
CA LYS A 20 -6.00 -13.98 9.81
C LYS A 20 -6.67 -12.90 8.96
N ASN A 21 -7.92 -12.57 9.26
CA ASN A 21 -8.60 -11.47 8.59
C ASN A 21 -7.93 -10.13 8.94
N ILE A 22 -7.60 -9.37 7.91
CA ILE A 22 -7.03 -8.03 8.01
C ILE A 22 -7.88 -7.03 7.24
N ARG A 23 -7.91 -5.80 7.75
CA ARG A 23 -8.53 -4.67 7.07
C ARG A 23 -7.49 -3.99 6.21
N GLN A 24 -7.77 -3.83 4.93
CA GLN A 24 -6.96 -3.06 4.01
C GLN A 24 -7.84 -2.17 3.14
N LEU A 25 -7.24 -1.17 2.51
CA LEU A 25 -7.94 -0.36 1.53
C LEU A 25 -8.10 -1.14 0.23
N SER A 26 -9.27 -1.05 -0.39
CA SER A 26 -9.57 -1.62 -1.70
C SER A 26 -8.62 -1.11 -2.80
N HIS A 27 -8.09 0.10 -2.63
CA HIS A 27 -7.20 0.79 -3.58
C HIS A 27 -6.02 1.42 -2.83
N SER A 28 -4.86 1.51 -3.48
CA SER A 28 -3.67 2.16 -2.90
C SER A 28 -3.85 3.69 -2.87
N LEU A 29 -3.57 4.32 -1.72
CA LEU A 29 -3.70 5.78 -1.56
C LEU A 29 -2.59 6.58 -2.27
N PHE A 30 -1.41 5.99 -2.44
CA PHE A 30 -0.19 6.71 -2.84
C PHE A 30 0.44 6.19 -4.14
N GLY A 31 -0.30 5.47 -4.97
CA GLY A 31 0.24 4.94 -6.24
C GLY A 31 1.28 3.82 -6.09
N ALA A 32 1.51 3.33 -4.86
CA ALA A 32 2.39 2.20 -4.56
C ALA A 32 1.75 0.85 -4.96
N ASN A 33 1.31 0.73 -6.21
CA ASN A 33 0.65 -0.47 -6.73
C ASN A 33 1.60 -1.67 -6.71
N GLU A 34 2.88 -1.47 -6.99
CA GLU A 34 3.87 -2.55 -7.01
C GLU A 34 4.11 -3.17 -5.63
N LEU A 35 4.15 -2.35 -4.57
CA LEU A 35 4.23 -2.83 -3.19
C LEU A 35 2.95 -3.48 -2.71
N ARG A 36 1.79 -2.95 -3.12
CA ARG A 36 0.51 -3.62 -2.86
C ARG A 36 0.47 -4.99 -3.55
N ASP A 37 0.96 -5.12 -4.77
CA ASP A 37 0.92 -6.41 -5.47
C ASP A 37 1.88 -7.43 -4.80
N LYS A 38 3.06 -6.96 -4.36
CA LYS A 38 4.05 -7.80 -3.66
C LYS A 38 3.64 -8.16 -2.23
N LEU A 39 3.26 -7.18 -1.42
CA LEU A 39 3.08 -7.31 0.03
C LEU A 39 1.63 -7.09 0.50
N GLY A 40 0.72 -6.67 -0.38
CA GLY A 40 -0.69 -6.50 -0.05
C GLY A 40 -1.34 -7.81 0.41
N GLY A 41 -2.31 -7.70 1.31
CA GLY A 41 -2.92 -8.89 1.91
C GLY A 41 -1.98 -9.68 2.84
N ILE A 42 -0.87 -9.12 3.32
CA ILE A 42 -0.04 -9.70 4.38
C ILE A 42 -0.23 -8.87 5.66
N CYS A 43 -0.50 -9.52 6.78
CA CYS A 43 -0.67 -8.82 8.06
C CYS A 43 0.68 -8.38 8.63
N GLY A 44 0.68 -7.32 9.46
CA GLY A 44 1.91 -6.80 10.08
C GLY A 44 2.69 -7.82 10.91
N GLU A 45 2.03 -8.83 11.49
CA GLU A 45 2.72 -9.93 12.20
C GLU A 45 3.48 -10.87 11.25
N CYS A 46 3.01 -10.99 10.01
CA CYS A 46 3.63 -11.83 9.00
C CYS A 46 4.62 -11.07 8.12
N ILE A 47 4.64 -9.74 8.18
CA ILE A 47 5.67 -8.92 7.55
C ILE A 47 6.97 -9.15 8.30
N THR A 48 8.02 -9.47 7.55
CA THR A 48 9.37 -9.59 8.11
C THR A 48 10.01 -8.21 8.27
N PRO A 49 11.01 -8.04 9.16
CA PRO A 49 11.71 -6.77 9.31
C PRO A 49 12.32 -6.23 7.99
N GLU A 50 12.78 -7.12 7.12
CA GLU A 50 13.33 -6.73 5.81
C GLU A 50 12.25 -6.24 4.84
N GLU A 51 11.07 -6.85 4.87
CA GLU A 51 9.92 -6.39 4.08
C GLU A 51 9.38 -5.06 4.61
N ASP A 52 9.37 -4.88 5.94
CA ASP A 52 8.99 -3.61 6.57
C ASP A 52 9.93 -2.47 6.16
N ARG A 53 11.23 -2.74 6.08
CA ARG A 53 12.22 -1.79 5.57
C ARG A 53 11.93 -1.41 4.12
N GLN A 54 11.68 -2.39 3.25
CA GLN A 54 11.35 -2.15 1.84
C GLN A 54 10.07 -1.31 1.68
N ILE A 55 9.04 -1.56 2.51
CA ILE A 55 7.81 -0.75 2.53
C ILE A 55 8.17 0.70 2.89
N THR A 56 8.95 0.88 3.95
CA THR A 56 9.33 2.21 4.44
C THR A 56 10.14 2.99 3.42
N GLU A 57 11.16 2.38 2.81
CA GLU A 57 12.01 3.02 1.79
C GLU A 57 11.20 3.49 0.58
N ALA A 58 10.26 2.68 0.12
CA ALA A 58 9.43 3.04 -1.01
C ALA A 58 8.37 4.09 -0.67
N MET A 59 7.83 4.10 0.56
CA MET A 59 6.98 5.19 1.03
C MET A 59 7.75 6.52 1.06
N LEU A 60 9.00 6.51 1.56
CA LEU A 60 9.87 7.69 1.56
C LEU A 60 10.16 8.18 0.13
N GLY A 61 10.44 7.26 -0.81
CA GLY A 61 10.61 7.59 -2.22
C GLY A 61 9.38 8.27 -2.82
N ALA A 62 8.19 7.69 -2.63
CA ALA A 62 6.94 8.24 -3.13
C ALA A 62 6.62 9.63 -2.54
N VAL A 63 6.92 9.86 -1.27
CA VAL A 63 6.76 11.17 -0.63
C VAL A 63 7.73 12.19 -1.24
N ALA A 64 8.99 11.84 -1.46
CA ALA A 64 9.97 12.73 -2.09
C ALA A 64 9.57 13.14 -3.51
N GLU A 65 8.99 12.23 -4.30
CA GLU A 65 8.43 12.52 -5.63
C GLU A 65 7.23 13.48 -5.54
N LEU A 66 6.36 13.32 -4.53
CA LEU A 66 5.24 14.25 -4.32
C LEU A 66 5.70 15.65 -3.89
N GLU A 67 6.69 15.75 -3.01
CA GLU A 67 7.26 17.03 -2.57
C GLU A 67 7.92 17.80 -3.72
N THR A 68 8.62 17.10 -4.61
CA THR A 68 9.21 17.71 -5.81
C THR A 68 8.14 18.17 -6.80
N ALA A 69 7.06 17.39 -6.98
CA ALA A 69 5.94 17.76 -7.85
C ALA A 69 5.10 18.95 -7.35
N THR A 70 5.08 19.22 -6.04
CA THR A 70 4.32 20.33 -5.43
C THR A 70 5.11 21.63 -5.26
N ARG A 71 6.42 21.61 -5.54
CA ARG A 71 7.30 22.80 -5.51
C ARG A 71 7.37 23.59 -6.82
N HIS A 72 6.61 23.19 -7.83
CA HIS A 72 6.43 23.90 -9.11
C HIS A 72 5.06 24.57 -9.18
#